data_AF-A0A4R2YM18-F1
#
_entry.id   AF-A0A4R2YM18-F1
#
_cell.length_a   1.000
_cell.length_b   1.000
_cell.length_c   1.000
_cell.angle_alpha   90.00
_cell.angle_beta   90.00
_cell.angle_gamma   90.00
#
_symmetry.space_group_name_H-M   'P 1'
#
loop_
_entity.id
_entity.type
_entity.pdbx_description
1 polymer ?
#
loop_
_entity_poly.entity_id
_entity_poly.type
_entity_poly.pdbx_seq_one_letter_code
_entity_poly.pdbx_strand_id
1 'polypeptide(L)'
;MRKIRFTEHQIIAVLKSVEAGRTVKDVCREAAISEASYYNWKAKYGGMEAADIKKSKDLEDKNRRLKQMFANLSLECRALKDVIEKKDLKSAMKRELVDYLTTQFTMSIRQACRTLSLNRTVFSYKPDMRRDEPVIQRLTEAAERYPRYGFKKLFQVLRRQGHFWNHKRVHRIYCLLKLNFRRQGKRSLQVRNTAPLATPEALNQSWSIDFIHDAIKCGRRFGTFNVMDDFTARLWLSKLT
;
A
#
# COMPACT_ATOMS: atom_id res chain seq x y z
N MET A 1 -10.03 -33.75 -33.27
CA MET A 1 -8.89 -33.87 -34.20
C MET A 1 -9.08 -35.10 -35.07
N ARG A 2 -8.85 -35.02 -36.40
CA ARG A 2 -8.91 -36.20 -37.28
C ARG A 2 -7.83 -37.19 -36.85
N LYS A 3 -8.16 -38.47 -36.71
CA LYS A 3 -7.16 -39.52 -36.45
C LYS A 3 -6.20 -39.58 -37.63
N ILE A 4 -4.91 -39.44 -37.37
CA ILE A 4 -3.87 -39.59 -38.40
C ILE A 4 -3.76 -41.08 -38.71
N ARG A 5 -3.84 -41.43 -40.00
CA ARG A 5 -3.86 -42.82 -40.49
C ARG A 5 -2.52 -43.56 -40.30
N PHE A 6 -1.41 -42.82 -40.30
CA PHE A 6 -0.05 -43.36 -40.14
C PHE A 6 0.65 -42.69 -38.96
N THR A 7 1.29 -43.49 -38.12
CA THR A 7 2.19 -42.99 -37.07
C THR A 7 3.52 -42.58 -37.67
N GLU A 8 4.22 -41.64 -37.05
CA GLU A 8 5.55 -41.20 -37.50
C GLU A 8 6.57 -42.35 -37.60
N HIS A 9 6.47 -43.36 -36.72
CA HIS A 9 7.28 -44.57 -36.79
C HIS A 9 6.97 -45.41 -38.03
N GLN A 10 5.70 -45.54 -38.41
CA GLN A 10 5.29 -46.22 -39.65
C GLN A 10 5.77 -45.46 -40.90
N ILE A 11 5.75 -44.12 -40.86
CA ILE A 11 6.27 -43.29 -41.95
C ILE A 11 7.77 -43.52 -42.15
N ILE A 12 8.58 -43.51 -41.08
CA ILE A 12 10.02 -43.80 -41.16
C ILE A 12 10.28 -45.23 -41.66
N ALA A 13 9.50 -46.22 -41.21
CA ALA A 13 9.66 -47.59 -41.65
C ALA A 13 9.45 -47.74 -43.18
N VAL A 14 8.47 -47.02 -43.73
CA VAL A 14 8.20 -46.95 -45.17
C VAL A 14 9.30 -46.19 -45.94
N LEU A 15 9.91 -45.15 -45.35
CA LEU A 15 11.04 -44.45 -45.97
C LEU A 15 12.30 -45.33 -46.00
N LYS A 16 12.57 -46.05 -44.90
CA LYS A 16 13.71 -46.98 -44.78
C LYS A 16 13.62 -48.18 -45.72
N SER A 17 12.42 -48.67 -46.04
CA SER A 17 12.27 -49.79 -46.98
C SER A 17 12.71 -49.42 -48.40
N VAL A 18 12.59 -48.14 -48.78
CA VAL A 18 13.12 -47.61 -50.05
C VAL A 18 14.62 -47.38 -49.97
N GLU A 19 15.13 -46.85 -48.85
CA GLU A 19 16.59 -46.68 -48.62
C GLU A 19 17.32 -48.04 -48.61
N ALA A 20 16.65 -49.12 -48.22
CA ALA A 20 17.14 -50.50 -48.28
C ALA A 20 17.10 -51.12 -49.69
N GLY A 21 16.70 -50.37 -50.73
CA GLY A 21 16.80 -50.78 -52.14
C GLY A 21 15.50 -51.20 -52.82
N ARG A 22 14.32 -51.08 -52.18
CA ARG A 22 13.03 -51.34 -52.87
C ARG A 22 12.60 -50.16 -53.74
N THR A 23 11.82 -50.42 -54.79
CA THR A 23 11.30 -49.34 -55.65
C THR A 23 10.19 -48.55 -54.94
N VAL A 24 10.14 -47.24 -55.17
CA VAL A 24 9.12 -46.34 -54.57
C VAL A 24 7.70 -46.78 -54.94
N LYS A 25 7.49 -47.27 -56.17
CA LYS A 25 6.19 -47.72 -56.69
C LYS A 25 5.63 -48.91 -55.91
N ASP A 26 6.47 -49.90 -55.60
CA ASP A 26 6.04 -51.12 -54.93
C ASP A 26 5.71 -50.84 -53.46
N VAL A 27 6.55 -50.04 -52.79
CA VAL A 27 6.34 -49.62 -51.40
C VAL A 27 5.07 -48.77 -51.23
N CYS A 28 4.76 -47.89 -52.20
CA CYS A 28 3.53 -47.10 -52.19
C CYS A 28 2.27 -47.96 -52.36
N ARG A 29 2.33 -49.02 -53.18
CA ARG A 29 1.24 -50.00 -53.35
C ARG A 29 1.01 -50.83 -52.09
N GLU A 30 2.08 -51.37 -51.49
CA GLU A 30 2.03 -52.17 -50.26
C GLU A 30 1.49 -51.37 -49.08
N ALA A 31 1.97 -50.14 -48.91
CA ALA A 31 1.57 -49.28 -47.81
C ALA A 31 0.26 -48.50 -48.08
N ALA A 32 -0.36 -48.68 -49.25
CA ALA A 32 -1.59 -48.01 -49.70
C ALA A 32 -1.51 -46.47 -49.63
N ILE A 33 -0.43 -45.90 -50.14
CA ILE A 33 -0.11 -44.46 -50.14
C ILE A 33 0.19 -44.00 -51.57
N SER A 34 -0.07 -42.72 -51.89
CA SER A 34 0.32 -42.14 -53.18
C SER A 34 1.81 -41.78 -53.22
N GLU A 35 2.44 -41.84 -54.39
CA GLU A 35 3.84 -41.41 -54.57
C GLU A 35 4.08 -39.96 -54.09
N ALA A 36 3.11 -39.07 -54.32
CA ALA A 36 3.16 -37.69 -53.83
C ALA A 36 3.27 -37.61 -52.30
N SER A 37 2.55 -38.48 -51.58
CA SER A 37 2.61 -38.54 -50.12
C SER A 37 3.97 -39.08 -49.64
N TYR A 38 4.55 -40.05 -50.36
CA TYR A 38 5.90 -40.53 -50.08
C TYR A 38 6.95 -39.41 -50.18
N TYR A 39 6.97 -38.64 -51.27
CA TYR A 39 7.94 -37.55 -51.40
C TYR A 39 7.72 -36.44 -50.36
N ASN A 40 6.47 -36.14 -50.01
CA ASN A 40 6.15 -35.21 -48.91
C ASN A 40 6.66 -35.72 -47.55
N TRP A 41 6.60 -37.03 -47.30
CA TRP A 41 7.16 -37.63 -46.10
C TRP A 41 8.68 -37.66 -46.13
N LYS A 42 9.29 -37.96 -47.28
CA LYS A 42 10.75 -37.92 -47.45
C LYS A 42 11.32 -36.53 -47.20
N ALA A 43 10.62 -35.47 -47.62
CA ALA A 43 11.02 -34.09 -47.34
C ALA A 43 10.94 -33.73 -45.84
N LYS A 44 10.00 -34.31 -45.09
CA LYS A 44 9.79 -34.01 -43.66
C LYS A 44 10.54 -34.94 -42.70
N TYR A 45 10.71 -36.20 -43.06
CA TYR A 45 11.23 -37.26 -42.20
C TYR A 45 12.43 -38.00 -42.79
N GLY A 46 12.89 -37.63 -43.99
CA GLY A 46 14.09 -38.19 -44.61
C GLY A 46 15.34 -37.87 -43.77
N GLY A 47 16.16 -38.89 -43.50
CA GLY A 47 17.35 -38.77 -42.67
C GLY A 47 17.11 -38.75 -41.15
N MET A 48 15.86 -38.86 -40.67
CA MET A 48 15.57 -39.03 -39.24
C MET A 48 15.47 -40.51 -38.85
N GLU A 49 16.06 -40.87 -37.71
CA GLU A 49 15.85 -42.19 -37.12
C GLU A 49 14.61 -42.23 -36.22
N ALA A 50 14.08 -43.45 -36.01
CA ALA A 50 13.02 -43.66 -35.03
C ALA A 50 13.43 -43.23 -33.61
N ALA A 51 14.74 -43.30 -33.30
CA ALA A 51 15.31 -42.80 -32.06
C ALA A 51 15.24 -41.27 -31.95
N ASP A 52 15.44 -40.54 -33.05
CA ASP A 52 15.40 -39.08 -33.08
C ASP A 52 13.97 -38.56 -32.89
N ILE A 53 12.98 -39.23 -33.48
CA ILE A 53 11.56 -38.92 -33.25
C ILE A 53 11.19 -39.10 -31.77
N LYS A 54 11.63 -40.20 -31.16
CA LYS A 54 11.37 -40.46 -29.73
C LYS A 54 12.01 -39.38 -28.86
N LYS A 55 13.28 -39.03 -29.10
CA LYS A 55 13.97 -37.94 -28.41
C LYS A 55 13.26 -36.60 -28.60
N SER A 56 12.80 -36.29 -29.82
CA SER A 56 12.07 -35.05 -30.11
C SER A 56 10.77 -34.97 -29.30
N LYS A 57 9.98 -36.05 -29.25
CA LYS A 57 8.76 -36.11 -28.42
C LYS A 57 9.05 -35.99 -26.93
N ASP A 58 10.05 -36.70 -26.43
CA ASP A 58 10.45 -36.62 -25.02
C ASP A 58 10.89 -35.19 -24.65
N LEU A 59 11.59 -34.50 -25.56
CA LEU A 59 11.99 -33.10 -25.39
C LEU A 59 10.79 -32.15 -25.44
N GLU A 60 9.85 -32.37 -26.36
CA GLU A 60 8.60 -31.59 -26.44
C GLU A 60 7.77 -31.74 -25.15
N ASP A 61 7.64 -32.96 -24.64
CA ASP A 61 6.93 -33.22 -23.39
C ASP A 61 7.62 -32.60 -22.18
N LYS A 62 8.95 -32.70 -22.09
CA LYS A 62 9.74 -32.00 -21.05
C LYS A 62 9.57 -30.49 -21.15
N ASN A 63 9.61 -29.94 -22.36
CA ASN A 63 9.45 -28.51 -22.58
C ASN A 63 8.02 -28.06 -22.21
N ARG A 64 7.00 -28.84 -22.55
CA ARG A 64 5.62 -28.61 -22.11
C ARG A 64 5.50 -28.60 -20.59
N ARG A 65 6.10 -29.59 -19.91
CA ARG A 65 6.12 -29.66 -18.44
C ARG A 65 6.85 -28.48 -17.82
N LEU A 66 8.01 -28.11 -18.33
CA LEU A 66 8.79 -26.95 -17.86
C LEU A 66 8.02 -25.65 -18.05
N LYS A 67 7.38 -25.44 -19.20
CA LYS A 67 6.52 -24.28 -19.46
C LYS A 67 5.36 -24.20 -18.46
N GLN A 68 4.72 -25.34 -18.17
CA GLN A 68 3.64 -25.39 -17.18
C GLN A 68 4.13 -25.04 -15.77
N MET A 69 5.25 -25.64 -15.34
CA MET A 69 5.84 -25.36 -14.02
C MET A 69 6.26 -23.89 -13.89
N PHE A 70 6.91 -23.33 -14.92
CA PHE A 70 7.30 -21.92 -14.94
C PHE A 70 6.06 -21.00 -14.89
N ALA A 71 5.00 -21.32 -15.64
CA ALA A 71 3.76 -20.56 -15.61
C ALA A 71 3.17 -20.55 -14.19
N ASN A 72 3.05 -21.72 -13.54
CA ASN A 72 2.53 -21.84 -12.18
C ASN A 72 3.36 -21.04 -11.17
N LEU A 73 4.69 -21.25 -11.14
CA LEU A 73 5.59 -20.51 -10.25
C LEU A 73 5.55 -19.00 -10.51
N SER A 74 5.45 -18.58 -11.77
CA SER A 74 5.37 -17.15 -12.12
C SER A 74 4.08 -16.50 -11.62
N LEU A 75 2.96 -17.24 -11.64
CA LEU A 75 1.68 -16.78 -11.11
C LEU A 75 1.72 -16.67 -9.59
N GLU A 76 2.28 -17.66 -8.89
CA GLU A 76 2.48 -17.62 -7.44
C GLU A 76 3.40 -16.46 -7.03
N CYS A 77 4.53 -16.28 -7.71
CA CYS A 77 5.44 -15.17 -7.47
C CYS A 77 4.76 -13.81 -7.69
N ARG A 78 3.88 -13.69 -8.69
CA ARG A 78 3.10 -12.47 -8.94
C ARG A 78 2.10 -12.23 -7.81
N ALA A 79 1.34 -13.26 -7.40
CA ALA A 79 0.38 -13.15 -6.31
C ALA A 79 1.06 -12.74 -4.99
N LEU A 80 2.20 -13.34 -4.65
CA LEU A 80 2.98 -12.97 -3.47
C LEU A 80 3.47 -11.51 -3.52
N LYS A 81 3.95 -11.06 -4.69
CA LYS A 81 4.36 -9.66 -4.88
C LYS A 81 3.19 -8.69 -4.70
N ASP A 82 2.03 -8.99 -5.29
CA ASP A 82 0.84 -8.15 -5.16
C ASP A 82 0.40 -8.03 -3.68
N VAL A 83 0.49 -9.12 -2.91
CA VAL A 83 0.19 -9.09 -1.47
C VAL A 83 1.20 -8.21 -0.71
N ILE A 84 2.50 -8.32 -1.03
CA ILE A 84 3.55 -7.51 -0.40
C ILE A 84 3.38 -6.02 -0.74
N GLU A 85 2.96 -5.70 -1.96
CA GLU A 85 2.70 -4.32 -2.37
C GLU A 85 1.45 -3.73 -1.74
N LYS A 86 0.38 -4.53 -1.59
CA LYS A 86 -0.85 -4.11 -0.91
C LYS A 86 -0.70 -4.01 0.61
N LYS A 87 0.21 -4.78 1.19
CA LYS A 87 0.54 -4.63 2.62
C LYS A 87 1.34 -3.34 2.79
N ASP A 88 0.83 -2.43 3.61
CA ASP A 88 1.51 -1.20 4.01
C ASP A 88 2.70 -1.48 4.94
N LEU A 89 3.72 -2.15 4.42
CA LEU A 89 4.98 -2.37 5.11
C LEU A 89 5.71 -1.05 5.23
N LYS A 90 5.97 -0.62 6.46
CA LYS A 90 6.77 0.58 6.74
C LYS A 90 8.13 0.46 6.07
N SER A 91 8.66 1.59 5.58
CA SER A 91 9.96 1.64 4.89
C SER A 91 11.12 1.07 5.73
N ALA A 92 11.05 1.19 7.06
CA ALA A 92 12.03 0.57 7.97
C ALA A 92 12.06 -0.96 7.85
N MET A 93 10.90 -1.61 7.94
CA MET A 93 10.79 -3.07 7.82
C MET A 93 11.20 -3.56 6.42
N LYS A 94 10.89 -2.79 5.36
CA LYS A 94 11.37 -3.10 4.01
C LYS A 94 12.91 -3.08 3.91
N ARG A 95 13.59 -2.18 4.63
CA ARG A 95 15.07 -2.16 4.65
C ARG A 95 15.65 -3.40 5.32
N GLU A 96 15.08 -3.83 6.44
CA GLU A 96 15.47 -5.05 7.13
C GLU A 96 15.27 -6.29 6.24
N LEU A 97 14.14 -6.35 5.52
CA LEU A 97 13.89 -7.43 4.57
C LEU A 97 14.87 -7.42 3.38
N VAL A 98 15.29 -6.25 2.89
CA VAL A 98 16.34 -6.18 1.86
C VAL A 98 17.64 -6.79 2.40
N ASP A 99 18.02 -6.48 3.64
CA ASP A 99 19.22 -7.00 4.28
C ASP A 99 19.15 -8.53 4.47
N TYR A 100 17.99 -9.03 4.89
CA TYR A 100 17.69 -10.45 4.97
C TYR A 100 17.82 -11.15 3.59
N LEU A 101 17.27 -10.55 2.52
CA LEU A 101 17.36 -11.11 1.17
C LEU A 101 18.81 -11.14 0.65
N THR A 102 19.59 -10.12 0.95
CA THR A 102 21.00 -10.08 0.55
C THR A 102 21.84 -11.10 1.30
N THR A 103 21.57 -11.33 2.59
CA THR A 103 22.34 -12.26 3.44
C THR A 103 21.96 -13.72 3.21
N GLN A 104 20.66 -14.05 3.17
CA GLN A 104 20.20 -15.44 3.06
C GLN A 104 20.18 -15.96 1.63
N PHE A 105 19.79 -15.11 0.66
CA PHE A 105 19.63 -15.54 -0.74
C PHE A 105 20.74 -15.04 -1.64
N THR A 106 21.79 -14.40 -1.10
CA THR A 106 22.91 -13.82 -1.86
C THR A 106 22.46 -12.90 -3.00
N MET A 107 21.30 -12.27 -2.85
CA MET A 107 20.76 -11.38 -3.87
C MET A 107 21.58 -10.09 -3.93
N SER A 108 21.73 -9.51 -5.12
CA SER A 108 22.26 -8.15 -5.21
C SER A 108 21.28 -7.14 -4.57
N ILE A 109 21.80 -6.07 -3.95
CA ILE A 109 20.98 -5.00 -3.35
C ILE A 109 19.95 -4.46 -4.36
N ARG A 110 20.33 -4.37 -5.64
CA ARG A 110 19.44 -3.93 -6.73
C ARG A 110 18.26 -4.89 -6.92
N GLN A 111 18.50 -6.19 -6.94
CA GLN A 111 17.44 -7.19 -7.09
C GLN A 111 16.56 -7.23 -5.84
N ALA A 112 17.14 -7.24 -4.65
CA ALA A 112 16.40 -7.25 -3.38
C ALA A 112 15.50 -6.02 -3.21
N CYS A 113 16.00 -4.82 -3.55
CA CYS A 113 15.18 -3.60 -3.56
C CYS A 113 14.04 -3.66 -4.59
N ARG A 114 14.31 -4.24 -5.78
CA ARG A 114 13.30 -4.40 -6.84
C ARG A 114 12.21 -5.41 -6.46
N THR A 115 12.56 -6.47 -5.73
CA THR A 115 11.58 -7.48 -5.27
C THR A 115 10.62 -6.94 -4.20
N LEU A 116 11.08 -6.00 -3.36
CA LEU A 116 10.27 -5.41 -2.28
C LEU A 116 9.66 -4.05 -2.65
N SER A 117 9.80 -3.64 -3.91
CA SER A 117 9.36 -2.34 -4.44
C SER A 117 9.84 -1.17 -3.57
N LEU A 118 11.12 -1.22 -3.16
CA LEU A 118 11.81 -0.19 -2.37
C LEU A 118 12.80 0.56 -3.27
N ASN A 119 12.76 1.90 -3.25
CA ASN A 119 13.76 2.68 -3.97
C ASN A 119 15.13 2.60 -3.26
N ARG A 120 16.21 2.41 -4.02
CA ARG A 120 17.59 2.30 -3.51
C ARG A 120 18.03 3.54 -2.73
N THR A 121 17.51 4.72 -3.07
CA THR A 121 17.76 5.96 -2.31
C THR A 121 17.19 5.87 -0.91
N VAL A 122 15.98 5.32 -0.76
CA VAL A 122 15.35 5.07 0.54
C VAL A 122 16.14 4.03 1.32
N PHE A 123 16.62 2.96 0.67
CA PHE A 123 17.47 1.97 1.33
C PHE A 123 18.78 2.58 1.87
N SER A 124 19.44 3.39 1.04
CA SER A 124 20.74 4.00 1.37
C SER A 124 20.65 5.20 2.30
N TYR A 125 19.45 5.77 2.48
CA TYR A 125 19.24 6.95 3.29
C TYR A 125 19.52 6.66 4.78
N LYS A 126 20.51 7.36 5.33
CA LYS A 126 20.77 7.43 6.77
C LYS A 126 20.39 8.83 7.25
N PRO A 127 19.51 8.96 8.27
CA PRO A 127 19.16 10.27 8.81
C PRO A 127 20.38 10.91 9.45
N ASP A 128 20.69 12.14 9.05
CA ASP A 128 21.77 12.92 9.65
C ASP A 128 21.29 13.57 10.95
N MET A 129 21.69 12.97 12.07
CA MET A 129 21.36 13.46 13.42
C MET A 129 22.25 14.65 13.83
N ARG A 130 23.44 14.79 13.23
CA ARG A 130 24.41 15.85 13.60
C ARG A 130 23.99 17.21 13.09
N ARG A 131 23.17 17.25 12.04
CA ARG A 131 22.67 18.50 11.47
C ARG A 131 22.02 19.37 12.54
N ASP A 132 21.24 18.77 13.44
CA ASP A 132 20.41 19.45 14.44
C ASP A 132 21.17 19.87 15.70
N GLU A 133 22.34 19.31 15.94
CA GLU A 133 23.23 19.62 17.08
C GLU A 133 23.42 21.13 17.36
N PRO A 134 23.79 21.98 16.38
CA PRO A 134 23.98 23.40 16.64
C PRO A 134 22.70 24.12 17.07
N VAL A 135 21.54 23.66 16.59
CA VAL A 135 20.24 24.23 16.97
C VAL A 135 19.88 23.80 18.38
N ILE A 136 20.14 22.53 18.72
CA ILE A 136 19.92 22.01 20.07
C ILE A 136 20.74 22.81 21.07
N GLN A 137 22.06 22.91 20.85
CA GLN A 137 22.98 23.60 21.75
C GLN A 137 22.58 25.07 22.01
N ARG A 138 22.35 25.86 20.95
CA ARG A 138 21.99 27.28 21.13
C ARG A 138 20.60 27.46 21.73
N LEU A 139 19.67 26.55 21.42
CA LEU A 139 18.32 26.62 21.97
C LEU A 139 18.30 26.22 23.46
N THR A 140 19.10 25.24 23.88
CA THR A 140 19.25 24.88 25.30
C THR A 140 19.91 26.00 26.09
N GLU A 141 21.00 26.59 25.58
CA GLU A 141 21.64 27.76 26.20
C GLU A 141 20.67 28.94 26.37
N ALA A 142 19.86 29.21 25.33
CA ALA A 142 18.85 30.28 25.39
C ALA A 142 17.70 29.96 26.36
N ALA A 143 17.29 28.70 26.47
CA ALA A 143 16.24 28.26 27.38
C ALA A 143 16.68 28.34 28.85
N GLU A 144 17.93 27.96 29.16
CA GLU A 144 18.53 28.09 30.49
C GLU A 144 18.67 29.54 30.90
N ARG A 145 19.12 30.40 29.97
CA ARG A 145 19.27 31.85 30.23
C ARG A 145 17.92 32.56 30.41
N TYR A 146 16.87 32.10 29.73
CA TYR A 146 15.53 32.73 29.78
C TYR A 146 14.41 31.73 30.09
N PRO A 147 14.29 31.21 31.33
CA PRO A 147 13.36 30.13 31.66
C PRO A 147 11.87 30.47 31.55
N ARG A 148 11.49 31.75 31.44
CA ARG A 148 10.08 32.17 31.26
C ARG A 148 9.71 32.38 29.79
N TYR A 149 10.66 32.27 28.87
CA TYR A 149 10.46 32.61 27.46
C TYR A 149 9.91 31.40 26.71
N GLY A 150 8.71 31.56 26.14
CA GLY A 150 8.17 30.61 25.17
C GLY A 150 8.88 30.66 23.83
N PHE A 151 8.57 29.68 22.98
CA PHE A 151 9.19 29.49 21.66
C PHE A 151 9.38 30.76 20.83
N LYS A 152 8.34 31.59 20.66
CA LYS A 152 8.43 32.82 19.84
C LYS A 152 9.53 33.76 20.32
N LYS A 153 9.69 33.92 21.63
CA LYS A 153 10.71 34.79 22.23
C LYS A 153 12.10 34.18 22.07
N LEU A 154 12.25 32.88 22.36
CA LEU A 154 13.53 32.19 22.16
C LEU A 154 13.98 32.22 20.68
N PHE A 155 13.06 32.04 19.74
CA PHE A 155 13.36 32.14 18.31
C PHE A 155 13.83 33.55 17.90
N GLN A 156 13.22 34.60 18.47
CA GLN A 156 13.69 35.97 18.25
C GLN A 156 15.08 36.22 18.84
N VAL A 157 15.38 35.67 20.03
CA VAL A 157 16.72 35.74 20.64
C VAL A 157 17.75 35.06 19.72
N LEU A 158 17.46 33.86 19.23
CA LEU A 158 18.33 33.14 18.29
C LEU A 158 18.56 33.94 17.00
N ARG A 159 17.52 34.60 16.47
CA ARG A 159 17.63 35.47 15.29
C ARG A 159 18.51 36.69 15.54
N ARG A 160 18.40 37.32 16.70
CA ARG A 160 19.26 38.46 17.11
C ARG A 160 20.71 38.05 17.31
N GLN A 161 20.97 36.81 17.73
CA GLN A 161 22.31 36.22 17.83
C GLN A 161 22.92 35.83 16.46
N GLY A 162 22.22 36.11 15.35
CA GLY A 162 22.70 35.84 13.99
C GLY A 162 22.37 34.45 13.45
N HIS A 163 21.53 33.66 14.13
CA HIS A 163 21.12 32.34 13.64
C HIS A 163 19.90 32.44 12.71
N PHE A 164 20.12 32.33 11.40
CA PHE A 164 19.07 32.40 10.39
C PHE A 164 18.35 31.07 10.10
N TRP A 165 18.24 30.16 11.07
CA TRP A 165 17.63 28.84 10.87
C TRP A 165 16.13 28.90 10.57
N ASN A 166 15.65 27.97 9.74
CA ASN A 166 14.22 27.86 9.41
C ASN A 166 13.37 27.68 10.69
N HIS A 167 12.36 28.53 10.86
CA HIS A 167 11.43 28.49 11.98
C HIS A 167 10.83 27.11 12.23
N LYS A 168 10.42 26.38 11.18
CA LYS A 168 9.84 25.03 11.31
C LYS A 168 10.83 24.04 11.93
N ARG A 169 12.12 24.17 11.57
CA ARG A 169 13.19 23.32 12.09
C ARG A 169 13.45 23.59 13.56
N VAL A 170 13.58 24.86 13.94
CA VAL A 170 13.79 25.24 15.35
C VAL A 170 12.58 24.85 16.20
N HIS A 171 11.35 25.04 15.68
CA HIS A 171 10.12 24.63 16.37
C HIS A 171 10.04 23.11 16.59
N ARG A 172 10.37 22.32 15.57
CA ARG A 172 10.43 20.86 15.70
C ARG A 172 11.37 20.44 16.83
N ILE A 173 12.58 21.00 16.84
CA ILE A 173 13.60 20.69 17.84
C ILE A 173 13.17 21.14 19.23
N TYR A 174 12.59 22.35 19.35
CA TYR A 174 12.01 22.85 20.61
C TYR A 174 10.95 21.90 21.19
N CYS A 175 10.05 21.38 20.36
CA CYS A 175 9.06 20.39 20.78
C CYS A 175 9.70 19.04 21.17
N LEU A 176 10.71 18.57 20.42
CA LEU A 176 11.44 17.34 20.73
C LEU A 176 12.19 17.44 22.07
N LEU A 177 12.76 18.60 22.38
CA LEU A 177 13.39 18.90 23.66
C LEU A 177 12.37 19.12 24.80
N LYS A 178 11.07 19.02 24.52
CA LYS A 178 9.98 19.18 25.51
C LYS A 178 10.02 20.50 26.29
N LEU A 179 10.55 21.56 25.70
CA LEU A 179 10.60 22.91 26.30
C LEU A 179 9.24 23.64 26.29
N ASN A 180 8.18 22.96 25.85
CA ASN A 180 6.84 23.51 25.77
C ASN A 180 6.25 23.74 27.16
N PHE A 181 5.94 24.99 27.50
CA PHE A 181 5.15 25.29 28.69
C PHE A 181 3.76 24.69 28.56
N ARG A 182 3.33 23.95 29.58
CA ARG A 182 1.93 23.54 29.69
C ARG A 182 1.09 24.80 29.87
N ARG A 183 0.11 25.02 29.00
CA ARG A 183 -0.87 26.09 29.17
C ARG A 183 -1.57 25.83 30.50
N GLN A 184 -1.40 26.72 31.47
CA GLN A 184 -2.14 26.60 32.73
C GLN A 184 -3.62 26.70 32.41
N GLY A 185 -4.39 25.68 32.80
CA GLY A 185 -5.84 25.71 32.68
C GLY A 185 -6.40 26.93 33.40
N LYS A 186 -7.57 27.41 32.99
CA LYS A 186 -8.31 28.38 33.80
C LYS A 186 -8.44 27.76 35.19
N ARG A 187 -7.97 28.46 36.23
CA ARG A 187 -8.18 28.01 37.62
C ARG A 187 -9.67 27.76 37.76
N SER A 188 -10.03 26.56 38.22
CA SER A 188 -11.44 26.29 38.54
C SER A 188 -11.86 27.37 39.53
N LEU A 189 -12.82 28.19 39.14
CA LEU A 189 -13.52 29.03 40.11
C LEU A 189 -14.12 28.08 41.15
N GLN A 190 -14.18 28.51 42.41
CA GLN A 190 -14.87 27.74 43.44
C GLN A 190 -16.26 27.36 42.91
N VAL A 191 -16.64 26.10 43.10
CA VAL A 191 -17.97 25.61 42.70
C VAL A 191 -18.98 26.52 43.38
N ARG A 192 -19.70 27.32 42.59
CA ARG A 192 -20.85 28.06 43.10
C ARG A 192 -21.85 26.99 43.49
N ASN A 193 -22.11 26.81 44.79
CA ASN A 193 -23.23 25.98 45.23
C ASN A 193 -24.48 26.59 44.62
N THR A 194 -25.09 25.90 43.65
CA THR A 194 -26.34 26.34 43.04
C THR A 194 -27.39 26.39 44.13
N ALA A 195 -27.82 27.58 44.54
CA ALA A 195 -28.94 27.70 45.46
C ALA A 195 -30.19 27.12 44.76
N PRO A 196 -31.04 26.36 45.48
CA PRO A 196 -32.32 25.93 44.92
C PRO A 196 -33.14 27.17 44.53
N LEU A 197 -33.72 27.15 43.33
CA LEU A 197 -34.63 28.20 42.87
C LEU A 197 -35.84 28.24 43.81
N ALA A 198 -36.22 29.42 44.28
CA ALA A 198 -37.41 29.58 45.11
C ALA A 198 -38.66 29.31 44.24
N THR A 199 -39.51 28.37 44.66
CA THR A 199 -40.81 28.16 44.04
C THR A 199 -41.78 29.25 44.51
N PRO A 200 -42.48 29.95 43.60
CA PRO A 200 -43.50 30.93 43.98
C PRO A 200 -44.65 30.28 44.76
N GLU A 201 -45.39 31.07 45.52
CA GLU A 201 -46.52 30.61 46.36
C GLU A 201 -47.87 30.78 45.66
N ALA A 202 -47.94 31.63 44.63
CA ALA A 202 -49.16 31.95 43.90
C ALA A 202 -48.95 31.99 42.37
N LEU A 203 -50.06 31.79 41.64
CA LEU A 203 -50.15 31.99 40.19
C LEU A 203 -49.67 33.39 39.78
N ASN A 204 -48.94 33.48 38.66
CA ASN A 204 -48.45 34.72 38.06
C ASN A 204 -47.46 35.54 38.89
N GLN A 205 -46.79 34.93 39.86
CA GLN A 205 -45.82 35.62 40.71
C GLN A 205 -44.42 35.69 40.07
N SER A 206 -43.97 34.64 39.37
CA SER A 206 -42.69 34.62 38.66
C SER A 206 -42.80 33.86 37.35
N TRP A 207 -42.27 34.46 36.28
CA TRP A 207 -42.27 33.89 34.95
C TRP A 207 -40.83 33.70 34.48
N SER A 208 -40.51 32.50 34.00
CA SER A 208 -39.27 32.20 33.31
C SER A 208 -39.46 32.35 31.81
N ILE A 209 -38.45 32.93 31.15
CA ILE A 209 -38.49 33.24 29.74
C ILE A 209 -37.24 32.68 29.08
N ASP A 210 -37.44 31.86 28.05
CA ASP A 210 -36.37 31.27 27.27
C ASP A 210 -36.57 31.49 25.77
N PHE A 211 -35.45 31.63 25.05
CA PHE A 211 -35.42 31.67 23.59
C PHE A 211 -34.76 30.40 23.08
N ILE A 212 -35.48 29.63 22.25
CA ILE A 212 -34.93 28.44 21.59
C ILE A 212 -34.80 28.75 20.11
N HIS A 213 -33.65 28.44 19.52
CA HIS A 213 -33.42 28.53 18.09
C HIS A 213 -33.19 27.14 17.51
N ASP A 214 -33.91 26.81 16.44
CA ASP A 214 -33.76 25.52 15.75
C ASP A 214 -33.94 25.68 14.23
N ALA A 215 -33.63 24.64 13.46
CA ALA A 215 -33.71 24.62 12.01
C ALA A 215 -34.49 23.41 11.49
N ILE A 216 -35.44 23.66 10.59
CA ILE A 216 -36.17 22.60 9.89
C ILE A 216 -35.23 21.94 8.86
N LYS A 217 -35.49 20.69 8.50
CA LYS A 217 -34.74 19.92 7.48
C LYS A 217 -34.48 20.66 6.15
N CYS A 218 -35.32 21.63 5.79
CA CYS A 218 -35.15 22.48 4.61
C CYS A 218 -34.15 23.65 4.80
N GLY A 219 -33.47 23.75 5.95
CA GLY A 219 -32.50 24.81 6.26
C GLY A 219 -33.13 26.11 6.79
N ARG A 220 -34.47 26.20 6.84
CA ARG A 220 -35.17 27.36 7.43
C ARG A 220 -35.01 27.34 8.95
N ARG A 221 -34.39 28.39 9.49
CA ARG A 221 -34.26 28.61 10.93
C ARG A 221 -35.54 29.22 11.49
N PHE A 222 -35.88 28.88 12.72
CA PHE A 222 -36.96 29.52 13.48
C PHE A 222 -36.53 29.72 14.93
N GLY A 223 -37.10 30.73 15.57
CA GLY A 223 -36.99 30.94 17.00
C GLY A 223 -38.34 30.68 17.68
N THR A 224 -38.34 30.08 18.86
CA THR A 224 -39.51 30.07 19.73
C THR A 224 -39.22 30.94 20.95
N PHE A 225 -40.22 31.73 21.30
CA PHE A 225 -40.25 32.45 22.57
C PHE A 225 -41.11 31.64 23.53
N ASN A 226 -40.48 31.21 24.62
CA ASN A 226 -41.09 30.33 25.60
C ASN A 226 -41.27 31.14 26.87
N VAL A 227 -42.51 31.30 27.32
CA VAL A 227 -42.83 31.89 28.62
C VAL A 227 -43.43 30.80 29.48
N MET A 228 -42.85 30.55 30.64
CA MET A 228 -43.34 29.58 31.61
C MET A 228 -43.71 30.29 32.90
N ASP A 229 -44.88 29.98 33.44
CA ASP A 229 -45.23 30.39 34.80
C ASP A 229 -44.62 29.38 35.79
N ASP A 230 -43.75 29.85 36.68
CA ASP A 230 -42.93 28.97 37.53
C ASP A 230 -43.77 28.23 38.59
N PHE A 231 -44.97 28.74 38.92
CA PHE A 231 -45.90 28.08 39.85
C PHE A 231 -46.64 26.91 39.21
N THR A 232 -47.21 27.13 38.02
CA THR A 232 -48.02 26.11 37.33
C THR A 232 -47.22 25.20 36.41
N ALA A 233 -45.97 25.56 36.12
CA ALA A 233 -45.12 24.94 35.09
C ALA A 233 -45.80 24.87 33.71
N ARG A 234 -46.76 25.76 33.43
CA ARG A 234 -47.43 25.83 32.13
C ARG A 234 -46.61 26.67 31.16
N LEU A 235 -46.35 26.10 29.99
CA LEU A 235 -45.55 26.71 28.94
C LEU A 235 -46.44 27.37 27.87
N TRP A 236 -46.21 28.66 27.64
CA TRP A 236 -46.77 29.42 26.54
C TRP A 236 -45.70 29.57 25.45
N LEU A 237 -45.97 28.98 24.29
CA LEU A 237 -45.08 29.03 23.13
C LEU A 237 -45.61 30.04 22.12
N SER A 238 -44.80 31.03 21.77
CA SER A 238 -45.05 31.85 20.59
C SER A 238 -43.93 31.67 19.57
N LYS A 239 -44.33 31.51 18.30
CA LYS A 239 -43.41 31.37 17.19
C LYS A 239 -42.95 32.76 16.78
N LEU A 240 -41.65 33.02 16.87
CA LEU A 240 -41.05 34.22 16.31
C LEU A 240 -40.82 33.96 14.81
N THR A 241 -41.41 34.80 13.94
CA THR A 241 -41.35 34.63 12.47
C THR A 241 -39.98 34.92 11.88
#